data_AF-A0ABD1D2Q6-F1
#
_entry.id   AF-A0ABD1D2Q6-F1
#
_cell.length_a   1.000
_cell.length_b   1.000
_cell.length_c   1.000
_cell.angle_alpha   90.00
_cell.angle_beta   90.00
_cell.angle_gamma   90.00
#
_symmetry.space_group_name_H-M   'P 1'
#
loop_
_entity.id
_entity.type
_entity.pdbx_description
1 polymer ?
#
loop_
_entity_poly.entity_id
_entity_poly.type
_entity_poly.pdbx_seq_one_letter_code
_entity_poly.pdbx_strand_id
1 'polypeptide(L)'
;MELLRTVSDTFWSTRVWLPPNVTWEDIRPGVRADVEYADYRHLVWPLPLAAIIFVIRIFVERYWIAPIGKAIGIKSTGPKPPIPNKLLETTYSANSRLNHKMVSGVAEES
;
A
#
# COMPACT_ATOMS: atom_id res chain seq x y z
N MET A 1 -3.70 -13.58 -21.03
CA MET A 1 -5.16 -13.55 -20.80
C MET A 1 -5.70 -14.90 -20.32
N GLU A 2 -5.24 -16.03 -20.86
CA GLU A 2 -5.68 -17.37 -20.44
C GLU A 2 -5.40 -17.70 -18.96
N LEU A 3 -4.20 -17.41 -18.45
CA LEU A 3 -3.86 -17.66 -17.03
C LEU A 3 -4.80 -16.97 -16.04
N LEU A 4 -5.18 -15.72 -16.31
CA LEU A 4 -6.11 -14.97 -15.44
C LEU A 4 -7.50 -15.59 -15.46
N ARG A 5 -7.95 -16.10 -16.62
CA ARG A 5 -9.22 -16.81 -16.75
C ARG A 5 -9.18 -18.14 -16.00
N THR A 6 -8.14 -18.94 -16.18
CA THR A 6 -7.97 -20.22 -15.48
C THR A 6 -7.92 -20.03 -13.96
N VAL A 7 -7.20 -19.03 -13.47
CA VAL A 7 -7.16 -18.70 -12.03
C VAL A 7 -8.52 -18.22 -11.54
N SER A 8 -9.18 -17.35 -12.29
CA SER A 8 -10.54 -16.87 -11.96
C SER A 8 -11.55 -18.02 -11.92
N ASP A 9 -11.55 -18.90 -12.90
CA ASP A 9 -12.49 -20.03 -13.01
C ASP A 9 -12.25 -21.07 -11.91
N THR A 10 -10.98 -21.30 -11.56
CA THR A 10 -10.63 -22.18 -10.43
C THR A 10 -11.08 -21.58 -9.10
N PHE A 11 -10.82 -20.28 -8.91
CA PHE A 11 -11.22 -19.54 -7.71
C PHE A 11 -12.74 -19.49 -7.57
N TRP A 12 -13.48 -19.21 -8.65
CA TRP A 12 -14.95 -19.16 -8.68
C TRP A 12 -15.61 -20.52 -8.90
N SER A 13 -14.90 -21.63 -8.69
CA SER A 13 -15.51 -22.95 -8.85
C SER A 13 -16.57 -23.21 -7.77
N THR A 14 -17.71 -23.76 -8.18
CA THR A 14 -18.84 -24.11 -7.32
C THR A 14 -18.42 -25.00 -6.13
N ARG A 15 -17.44 -25.87 -6.34
CA ARG A 15 -16.97 -26.85 -5.35
C ARG A 15 -16.26 -26.22 -4.14
N VAL A 16 -15.71 -25.01 -4.29
CA VAL A 16 -14.99 -24.32 -3.21
C VAL A 16 -15.94 -23.57 -2.30
N TRP A 17 -17.00 -22.98 -2.86
CA TRP A 17 -17.86 -22.03 -2.15
C TRP A 17 -19.25 -22.55 -1.83
N LEU A 18 -19.79 -23.47 -2.64
CA LEU A 18 -21.18 -23.92 -2.54
C LEU A 18 -21.30 -25.36 -2.00
N PRO A 19 -22.37 -25.68 -1.26
CA PRO A 19 -22.73 -27.04 -0.91
C PRO A 19 -22.94 -27.94 -2.15
N PRO A 20 -22.84 -29.28 -2.00
CA PRO A 20 -23.19 -30.19 -3.08
C PRO A 20 -24.65 -29.96 -3.53
N ASN A 21 -24.89 -29.99 -4.84
CA ASN A 21 -26.18 -29.76 -5.52
C ASN A 21 -26.65 -28.30 -5.66
N VAL A 22 -25.81 -27.30 -5.39
CA VAL A 22 -26.14 -25.89 -5.66
C VAL A 22 -25.16 -25.32 -6.67
N THR A 23 -25.64 -24.57 -7.66
CA THR A 23 -24.81 -23.91 -8.67
C THR A 23 -24.88 -22.38 -8.54
N TRP A 24 -23.93 -21.67 -9.16
CA TRP A 24 -23.98 -20.21 -9.24
C TRP A 24 -25.19 -19.70 -10.03
N GLU A 25 -25.79 -20.53 -10.88
CA GLU A 25 -27.00 -20.18 -11.62
C GLU A 25 -28.22 -20.07 -10.69
N ASP A 26 -28.27 -20.89 -9.64
CA ASP A 26 -29.37 -20.89 -8.67
C ASP A 26 -29.39 -19.65 -7.76
N ILE A 27 -28.24 -18.99 -7.59
CA ILE A 27 -28.04 -17.83 -6.70
C ILE A 27 -28.01 -16.51 -7.49
N ARG A 28 -28.15 -16.57 -8.83
CA ARG A 28 -28.14 -15.36 -9.66
C ARG A 28 -29.33 -14.46 -9.27
N PRO A 29 -29.10 -13.14 -9.09
CA PRO A 29 -30.18 -12.21 -8.80
C PRO A 29 -31.26 -12.27 -9.89
N GLY A 30 -32.52 -12.42 -9.48
CA GLY A 30 -33.69 -12.50 -10.38
C GLY A 30 -34.11 -13.90 -10.83
N VAL A 31 -33.49 -14.98 -10.35
CA VAL A 31 -33.88 -16.36 -10.72
C VAL A 31 -35.11 -16.85 -9.96
N ARG A 32 -35.35 -16.36 -8.75
CA ARG A 32 -36.57 -16.64 -8.00
C ARG A 32 -37.26 -15.34 -7.60
N ALA A 33 -38.56 -15.24 -7.87
CA ALA A 33 -39.34 -14.03 -7.62
C ALA A 33 -39.61 -13.75 -6.13
N ASP A 34 -39.30 -14.72 -5.27
CA ASP A 34 -39.49 -14.70 -3.82
C ASP A 34 -38.23 -14.24 -3.05
N VAL A 35 -37.05 -14.21 -3.69
CA VAL A 35 -35.79 -13.86 -3.03
C VAL A 35 -34.93 -12.93 -3.89
N GLU A 36 -34.73 -11.70 -3.41
CA GLU A 36 -33.72 -10.80 -3.95
C GLU A 36 -32.35 -11.07 -3.31
N TYR A 37 -31.47 -11.75 -4.05
CA TYR A 37 -30.07 -11.89 -3.66
C TYR A 37 -29.28 -10.62 -3.98
N ALA A 38 -28.36 -10.23 -3.10
CA ALA A 38 -27.46 -9.11 -3.35
C ALA A 38 -26.55 -9.39 -4.57
N ASP A 39 -26.49 -8.44 -5.51
CA ASP A 39 -25.63 -8.60 -6.69
C ASP A 39 -24.15 -8.45 -6.29
N TYR A 40 -23.44 -9.57 -6.33
CA TYR A 40 -22.02 -9.70 -6.02
C TYR A 40 -21.14 -8.83 -6.94
N ARG A 41 -21.65 -8.40 -8.11
CA ARG A 41 -20.95 -7.47 -9.00
C ARG A 41 -20.76 -6.10 -8.36
N HIS A 42 -21.58 -5.74 -7.38
CA HIS A 42 -21.42 -4.47 -6.69
C HIS A 42 -20.21 -4.43 -5.75
N LEU A 43 -19.64 -5.57 -5.34
CA LEU A 43 -18.40 -5.62 -4.56
C LEU A 43 -17.19 -5.07 -5.33
N VAL A 44 -17.30 -4.90 -6.64
CA VAL A 44 -16.25 -4.29 -7.46
C VAL A 44 -16.22 -2.77 -7.29
N TRP A 45 -17.33 -2.10 -6.94
CA TRP A 45 -17.41 -0.64 -6.78
C TRP A 45 -16.63 -0.05 -5.60
N PRO A 46 -16.54 -0.70 -4.44
CA PRO A 46 -15.69 -0.25 -3.34
C PRO A 46 -14.21 -0.11 -3.70
N LEU A 47 -13.69 -0.93 -4.63
CA LEU A 47 -12.28 -0.92 -5.00
C LEU A 47 -11.83 0.40 -5.70
N PRO A 48 -12.46 0.85 -6.79
CA PRO A 48 -12.16 2.15 -7.38
C PRO A 48 -12.50 3.29 -6.43
N LEU A 49 -13.57 3.16 -5.62
CA LEU A 49 -13.91 4.18 -4.62
C LEU A 49 -12.80 4.35 -3.58
N ALA A 50 -12.24 3.26 -3.06
CA ALA A 50 -11.12 3.28 -2.13
C ALA A 50 -9.87 3.90 -2.78
N ALA A 51 -9.60 3.60 -4.05
CA ALA A 51 -8.52 4.22 -4.80
C ALA A 51 -8.72 5.74 -4.93
N ILE A 52 -9.95 6.19 -5.24
CA ILE A 52 -10.30 7.63 -5.31
C ILE A 52 -10.10 8.30 -3.95
N ILE A 53 -10.59 7.70 -2.86
CA ILE A 53 -10.41 8.25 -1.51
C ILE A 53 -8.92 8.34 -1.15
N PHE A 54 -8.13 7.33 -1.51
CA PHE A 54 -6.70 7.32 -1.26
C PHE A 54 -5.97 8.41 -2.05
N VAL A 55 -6.35 8.60 -3.31
CA VAL A 55 -5.86 9.70 -4.15
C VAL A 55 -6.21 11.04 -3.51
N ILE A 56 -7.47 11.28 -3.19
CA ILE A 56 -7.93 12.51 -2.50
C ILE A 56 -7.12 12.73 -1.23
N ARG A 57 -6.91 11.70 -0.41
CA ARG A 57 -6.10 11.79 0.81
C ARG A 57 -4.68 12.27 0.52
N ILE A 58 -3.99 11.68 -0.46
CA ILE A 58 -2.64 12.10 -0.84
C ILE A 58 -2.63 13.56 -1.31
N PHE A 59 -3.60 13.94 -2.14
CA PHE A 59 -3.70 15.31 -2.62
C PHE A 59 -3.96 16.30 -1.49
N VAL A 60 -4.87 16.01 -0.57
CA VAL A 60 -5.13 16.86 0.60
C VAL A 60 -3.90 16.97 1.50
N GLU A 61 -3.25 15.86 1.83
CA GLU A 61 -2.04 15.85 2.65
C GLU A 61 -0.92 16.68 2.00
N ARG A 62 -0.70 16.51 0.69
CA ARG A 62 0.40 17.16 -0.02
C ARG A 62 0.15 18.62 -0.38
N TYR A 63 -1.07 18.96 -0.78
CA TYR A 63 -1.40 20.30 -1.30
C TYR A 63 -2.08 21.20 -0.30
N TRP A 64 -2.67 20.67 0.77
CA TRP A 64 -3.37 21.48 1.77
C TRP A 64 -2.60 21.42 3.09
N ILE A 65 -2.36 20.23 3.63
CA ILE A 65 -1.72 20.09 4.95
C ILE A 65 -0.25 20.54 4.91
N ALA A 66 0.52 20.12 3.89
CA ALA A 66 1.94 20.51 3.80
C ALA A 66 2.17 22.03 3.65
N PRO A 67 1.46 22.79 2.79
CA PRO A 67 1.63 24.24 2.74
C PRO A 67 1.05 24.94 3.97
N ILE A 68 -0.06 24.46 4.56
CA ILE A 68 -0.58 25.01 5.82
C ILE A 68 0.45 24.82 6.94
N GLY A 69 1.06 23.64 7.06
CA GLY A 69 2.12 23.39 8.04
C GLY A 69 3.32 24.31 7.84
N LYS A 70 3.75 24.52 6.58
CA LYS A 70 4.79 25.51 6.25
C LYS A 70 4.40 26.94 6.60
N ALA A 71 3.15 27.34 6.33
CA ALA A 71 2.63 28.67 6.64
C ALA A 71 2.56 28.93 8.16
N ILE A 72 2.29 27.89 8.96
CA ILE A 72 2.31 27.93 10.44
C ILE A 72 3.75 27.92 10.99
N GLY A 73 4.77 27.85 10.12
CA GLY A 73 6.18 27.87 10.54
C GLY A 73 6.69 26.50 11.02
N ILE A 74 5.91 25.43 10.84
CA ILE A 74 6.41 24.07 11.00
C ILE A 74 7.38 23.84 9.84
N LYS A 75 8.67 23.96 10.13
CA LYS A 75 9.73 23.58 9.18
C LYS A 75 9.41 22.15 8.75
N SER A 76 9.18 21.98 7.45
CA SER A 76 9.06 20.67 6.80
C SER A 76 10.45 20.03 6.80
N THR A 77 10.92 19.70 8.00
CA THR A 77 12.21 19.11 8.26
C THR A 77 11.97 17.61 8.31
N GLY A 78 11.99 16.98 7.14
CA GLY A 78 12.51 15.62 7.11
C GLY A 78 13.93 15.62 7.71
N PRO A 79 14.45 14.47 8.17
CA PRO A 79 15.83 14.38 8.60
C PRO A 79 16.72 15.01 7.52
N LYS A 80 17.52 16.03 7.88
CA LYS A 80 18.50 16.56 6.94
C LYS A 80 19.39 15.39 6.52
N PRO A 81 19.61 15.16 5.21
CA PRO A 81 20.57 14.15 4.81
C PRO A 81 21.92 14.49 5.47
N PRO A 82 22.63 13.49 6.03
CA PRO A 82 23.93 13.73 6.63
C PRO A 82 24.87 14.33 5.58
N ILE A 83 25.80 15.17 6.03
CA ILE A 83 26.82 15.75 5.16
C ILE A 83 27.65 14.57 4.60
N PRO A 84 27.83 14.47 3.28
CA PRO A 84 28.59 13.37 2.69
C PRO A 84 30.05 13.46 3.12
N ASN A 85 30.48 12.50 3.94
CA ASN A 85 31.83 12.43 4.48
C ASN A 85 32.48 11.13 4.00
N LYS A 86 33.45 11.28 3.09
CA LYS A 86 34.16 10.14 2.50
C LYS A 86 34.88 9.28 3.54
N LEU A 87 35.38 9.87 4.63
CA LEU A 87 36.06 9.13 5.70
C LEU A 87 35.06 8.26 6.47
N LEU A 88 33.85 8.75 6.73
CA LEU A 88 32.79 7.96 7.38
C LEU A 88 32.31 6.82 6.47
N GLU A 89 32.18 7.06 5.17
CA GLU A 89 31.74 6.03 4.22
C GLU A 89 32.77 4.91 4.04
N THR A 90 34.07 5.23 3.96
CA THR A 90 35.13 4.23 3.84
C THR A 90 35.30 3.43 5.13
N THR A 91 35.22 4.09 6.30
CA THR A 91 35.33 3.41 7.61
C THR A 91 34.14 2.51 7.89
N TYR A 92 32.92 2.91 7.50
CA TYR A 92 31.71 2.09 7.58
C TYR A 92 31.79 0.88 6.64
N SER A 93 32.26 1.08 5.41
CA SER A 93 32.40 -0.01 4.44
C SER A 93 33.44 -1.05 4.87
N ALA A 94 34.50 -0.61 5.57
CA ALA A 94 35.54 -1.49 6.10
C ALA A 94 35.15 -2.19 7.41
N ASN A 95 34.21 -1.64 8.19
CA ASN A 95 33.83 -2.14 9.51
C ASN A 95 32.31 -2.30 9.65
N SER A 96 31.84 -3.55 9.80
CA SER A 96 30.41 -3.86 10.00
C SER A 96 29.81 -3.35 11.31
N ARG A 97 30.66 -2.94 12.27
CA ARG A 97 30.27 -2.31 13.54
C ARG A 97 31.21 -1.16 13.88
N LEU A 98 30.68 0.06 13.89
CA LEU A 98 31.43 1.25 14.30
C LEU A 98 31.33 1.42 15.83
N ASN A 99 32.48 1.45 16.50
CA ASN A 99 32.55 1.76 17.93
C ASN A 99 32.52 3.28 18.14
N HIS A 100 31.91 3.76 19.22
CA HIS A 100 31.78 5.20 19.54
C HIS A 100 33.11 5.95 19.46
N LYS A 101 34.21 5.34 19.94
CA LYS A 101 35.55 5.94 19.87
C LYS A 101 36.07 6.16 18.45
N MET A 102 35.70 5.27 17.52
CA MET A 102 36.08 5.39 16.11
C MET A 102 35.23 6.45 15.41
N VAL A 103 33.93 6.51 15.71
CA VAL A 103 33.03 7.53 15.16
C VAL A 103 33.44 8.93 15.62
N SER A 104 33.83 9.11 16.89
CA SER A 104 34.28 10.41 17.40
C SER A 104 35.61 10.85 16.78
N GLY A 105 36.57 9.93 16.61
CA GLY A 105 37.86 10.26 15.98
C GLY A 105 37.70 10.67 14.52
N VAL A 106 36.89 9.93 13.75
CA VAL A 106 36.62 10.28 12.34
C VAL A 106 35.82 11.58 12.22
N ALA A 107 34.98 11.90 13.21
CA ALA A 107 34.25 13.17 13.25
C ALA A 107 35.12 14.37 13.63
N GLU A 108 36.21 14.18 14.38
CA GLU A 108 37.21 15.22 14.66
C GLU A 108 38.14 15.46 13.46
N GLU A 109 38.38 14.44 12.64
CA GLU A 109 39.25 14.50 11.45
C GLU A 109 38.58 15.10 10.19
N SER A 110 37.26 15.31 10.23
CA SER A 110 36.45 15.77 9.09
C SER A 110 35.80 17.13 9.32
#